data_AF-A0A2D5W3L9-F1
#
_entry.id   AF-A0A2D5W3L9-F1
#
_cell.length_a   1.000
_cell.length_b   1.000
_cell.length_c   1.000
_cell.angle_alpha   90.00
_cell.angle_beta   90.00
_cell.angle_gamma   90.00
#
_symmetry.space_group_name_H-M   'P 1'
#
loop_
_entity.id
_entity.type
_entity.pdbx_description
1 polymer ?
#
loop_
_entity_poly.entity_id
_entity_poly.type
_entity_poly.pdbx_seq_one_letter_code
_entity_poly.pdbx_strand_id
1 'polypeptide(L)'
;MPGGDVIVVAADNQSIITELKPEYRNVDAPDSDNRKGYLLKSISKDGRHVLVITGADTVTTLTAAYRFAERIGCYFNLAGDVIPDQKLAYPLDVSGFDEKSQPWFELRGNLPFHNFLAGPDFWSTADYKSFLTQQAKMGLNFFGMHHYPERGEPSSTEGPEPHVWIGHKRDVNGDGTVTEGGAYATYWASTFRPAQNSWSGTPLKTTGFTNGADTLFAYDEMASDAVGLKQPSTPAEKAAVINKVGCLLHDAFTHAKRLGIKTTLGTESP
;
A
#
# COMPACT_ATOMS: atom_id res chain seq x y z
N MET A 1 -22.96 -17.72 -23.01
CA MET A 1 -22.25 -16.41 -23.14
C MET A 1 -23.22 -15.39 -23.75
N PRO A 2 -23.22 -14.12 -23.32
CA PRO A 2 -23.95 -13.04 -23.99
C PRO A 2 -23.61 -12.94 -25.49
N GLY A 3 -24.41 -12.27 -26.31
CA GLY A 3 -24.03 -11.95 -27.69
C GLY A 3 -22.90 -10.90 -27.72
N GLY A 4 -21.99 -10.99 -28.70
CA GLY A 4 -20.86 -10.07 -28.87
C GLY A 4 -19.53 -10.57 -28.30
N ASP A 5 -18.49 -9.74 -28.47
CA ASP A 5 -17.15 -9.99 -27.96
C ASP A 5 -17.11 -9.98 -26.42
N VAL A 6 -16.18 -10.72 -25.83
CA VAL A 6 -16.12 -10.93 -24.37
C VAL A 6 -14.71 -10.79 -23.82
N ILE A 7 -14.61 -10.27 -22.60
CA ILE A 7 -13.38 -10.27 -21.81
C ILE A 7 -13.54 -11.29 -20.68
N VAL A 8 -12.61 -12.23 -20.60
CA VAL A 8 -12.57 -13.27 -19.56
C VAL A 8 -11.39 -12.96 -18.65
N VAL A 9 -11.68 -12.74 -17.37
CA VAL A 9 -10.67 -12.49 -16.33
C VAL A 9 -10.74 -13.60 -15.29
N ALA A 10 -9.71 -14.45 -15.22
CA ALA A 10 -9.65 -15.54 -14.27
C ALA A 10 -8.21 -16.05 -14.09
N ALA A 11 -7.92 -16.68 -12.96
CA ALA A 11 -6.63 -17.34 -12.74
C ALA A 11 -6.45 -18.55 -13.66
N ASP A 12 -5.19 -18.89 -13.95
CA ASP A 12 -4.83 -19.85 -15.00
C ASP A 12 -5.30 -21.28 -14.73
N ASN A 13 -5.57 -21.61 -13.47
CA ASN A 13 -6.10 -22.89 -13.02
C ASN A 13 -7.63 -23.01 -13.05
N GLN A 14 -8.34 -21.96 -13.48
CA GLN A 14 -9.80 -21.99 -13.54
C GLN A 14 -10.29 -22.78 -14.77
N SER A 15 -11.46 -23.42 -14.63
CA SER A 15 -12.04 -24.27 -15.67
C SER A 15 -12.29 -23.51 -16.98
N ILE A 16 -12.75 -22.25 -16.89
CA ILE A 16 -12.95 -21.39 -18.05
C ILE A 16 -11.64 -21.12 -18.81
N ILE A 17 -10.53 -20.92 -18.11
CA ILE A 17 -9.23 -20.72 -18.76
C ILE A 17 -8.76 -22.03 -19.40
N THR A 18 -8.93 -23.16 -18.71
CA THR A 18 -8.64 -24.50 -19.25
C THR A 18 -9.37 -24.76 -20.57
N GLU A 19 -10.63 -24.32 -20.69
CA GLU A 19 -11.44 -24.46 -21.90
C GLU A 19 -10.98 -23.56 -23.06
N LEU A 20 -10.34 -22.43 -22.76
CA LEU A 20 -9.87 -21.46 -23.76
C LEU A 20 -8.42 -21.70 -24.19
N LYS A 21 -7.60 -22.36 -23.35
CA LYS A 21 -6.18 -22.68 -23.60
C LYS A 21 -5.87 -23.24 -25.00
N PRO A 22 -6.66 -24.16 -25.57
CA PRO A 22 -6.40 -24.68 -26.91
C PRO A 22 -6.34 -23.60 -27.99
N GLU A 23 -7.13 -22.53 -27.85
CA GLU A 23 -7.21 -21.42 -28.80
C GLU A 23 -5.94 -20.53 -28.79
N TYR A 24 -5.10 -20.64 -27.76
CA TYR A 24 -3.83 -19.93 -27.64
C TYR A 24 -2.65 -20.87 -27.34
N ARG A 25 -2.69 -22.07 -27.96
CA ARG A 25 -1.59 -23.06 -28.00
C ARG A 25 -1.22 -23.67 -26.63
N ASN A 26 -2.19 -23.78 -25.73
CA ASN A 26 -2.01 -24.37 -24.40
C ASN A 26 -0.86 -23.73 -23.59
N VAL A 27 -0.69 -22.41 -23.72
CA VAL A 27 0.34 -21.68 -23.00
C VAL A 27 -0.15 -21.31 -21.61
N ASP A 28 0.59 -21.70 -20.58
CA ASP A 28 0.32 -21.29 -19.20
C ASP A 28 0.91 -19.90 -18.90
N ALA A 29 0.28 -19.21 -17.95
CA ALA A 29 0.86 -18.04 -17.32
C ALA A 29 2.18 -18.42 -16.63
N PRO A 30 3.25 -17.63 -16.75
CA PRO A 30 4.57 -18.02 -16.25
C PRO A 30 4.60 -18.09 -14.72
N ASP A 31 5.19 -19.16 -14.20
CA ASP A 31 5.44 -19.39 -12.77
C ASP A 31 6.79 -20.11 -12.63
N SER A 32 7.84 -19.37 -12.32
CA SER A 32 9.20 -19.90 -12.14
C SER A 32 10.02 -18.99 -11.23
N ASP A 33 11.03 -19.54 -10.55
CA ASP A 33 11.98 -18.79 -9.72
C ASP A 33 11.29 -17.85 -8.69
N ASN A 34 10.20 -18.31 -8.08
CA ASN A 34 9.32 -17.52 -7.18
C ASN A 34 8.68 -16.28 -7.82
N ARG A 35 8.75 -16.13 -9.14
CA ARG A 35 8.18 -15.03 -9.92
C ARG A 35 6.98 -15.56 -10.68
N LYS A 36 5.81 -15.02 -10.37
CA LYS A 36 4.59 -15.31 -11.10
C LYS A 36 4.28 -14.18 -12.07
N GLY A 37 3.68 -14.52 -13.19
CA GLY A 37 3.27 -13.55 -14.20
C GLY A 37 1.89 -13.83 -14.77
N TYR A 38 1.65 -13.28 -15.95
CA TYR A 38 0.33 -13.25 -16.58
C TYR A 38 0.39 -13.31 -18.11
N LEU A 39 -0.79 -13.48 -18.70
CA LEU A 39 -1.07 -13.43 -20.13
C LEU A 39 -2.19 -12.43 -20.44
N LEU A 40 -2.05 -11.72 -21.56
CA LEU A 40 -3.15 -11.06 -22.27
C LEU A 40 -3.23 -11.66 -23.68
N LYS A 41 -4.31 -12.37 -23.99
CA LYS A 41 -4.46 -13.11 -25.26
C LYS A 41 -5.79 -12.83 -25.92
N SER A 42 -5.78 -12.25 -27.11
CA SER A 42 -6.94 -12.22 -27.99
C SER A 42 -7.04 -13.53 -28.76
N ILE A 43 -8.20 -14.16 -28.72
CA ILE A 43 -8.54 -15.36 -29.50
C ILE A 43 -9.86 -15.16 -30.24
N SER A 44 -10.14 -16.05 -31.18
CA SER A 44 -11.46 -16.13 -31.83
C SER A 44 -12.08 -17.48 -31.49
N LYS A 45 -13.27 -17.48 -30.89
CA LYS A 45 -13.99 -18.70 -30.50
C LYS A 45 -15.47 -18.52 -30.78
N ASP A 46 -16.15 -19.51 -31.34
CA ASP A 46 -17.60 -19.46 -31.62
C ASP A 46 -18.05 -18.18 -32.37
N GLY A 47 -17.24 -17.73 -33.34
CA GLY A 47 -17.55 -16.56 -34.18
C GLY A 47 -17.45 -15.19 -33.48
N ARG A 48 -16.78 -15.09 -32.33
CA ARG A 48 -16.54 -13.82 -31.61
C ARG A 48 -15.08 -13.66 -31.20
N HIS A 49 -14.66 -12.43 -30.89
CA HIS A 49 -13.40 -12.18 -30.22
C HIS A 49 -13.52 -12.36 -28.70
N VAL A 50 -12.52 -13.02 -28.13
CA VAL A 50 -12.39 -13.21 -26.69
C VAL A 50 -11.03 -12.69 -26.26
N LEU A 51 -11.00 -11.74 -25.31
CA LEU A 51 -9.77 -11.37 -24.63
C LEU A 51 -9.66 -12.17 -23.33
N VAL A 52 -8.65 -13.02 -23.26
CA VAL A 52 -8.27 -13.77 -22.07
C VAL A 52 -7.25 -12.98 -21.28
N ILE A 53 -7.61 -12.62 -20.06
CA ILE A 53 -6.76 -11.97 -19.06
C ILE A 53 -6.55 -12.99 -17.93
N THR A 54 -5.36 -13.60 -17.86
CA THR A 54 -5.09 -14.68 -16.90
C THR A 54 -3.75 -14.51 -16.23
N GLY A 55 -3.69 -14.77 -14.93
CA GLY A 55 -2.47 -14.84 -14.15
C GLY A 55 -2.24 -16.23 -13.57
N ALA A 56 -0.97 -16.57 -13.31
CA ALA A 56 -0.59 -17.81 -12.62
C ALA A 56 -1.31 -18.00 -11.27
N ASP A 57 -1.71 -16.91 -10.59
CA ASP A 57 -2.64 -16.94 -9.46
C ASP A 57 -3.57 -15.71 -9.45
N THR A 58 -4.36 -15.57 -8.38
CA THR A 58 -5.30 -14.45 -8.23
C THR A 58 -4.61 -13.08 -8.16
N VAL A 59 -3.39 -13.00 -7.63
CA VAL A 59 -2.63 -11.74 -7.52
C VAL A 59 -2.15 -11.32 -8.90
N THR A 60 -1.54 -12.23 -9.66
CA THR A 60 -1.08 -11.89 -11.00
C THR A 60 -2.22 -11.74 -12.00
N THR A 61 -3.39 -12.33 -11.72
CA THR A 61 -4.63 -12.05 -12.47
C THR A 61 -5.07 -10.60 -12.26
N LEU A 62 -4.99 -10.08 -11.04
CA LEU A 62 -5.25 -8.66 -10.75
C LEU A 62 -4.23 -7.76 -11.47
N THR A 63 -2.94 -8.11 -11.44
CA THR A 63 -1.91 -7.38 -12.19
C THR A 63 -2.20 -7.39 -13.70
N ALA A 64 -2.67 -8.51 -14.25
CA ALA A 64 -3.05 -8.61 -15.67
C ALA A 64 -4.22 -7.69 -16.03
N ALA A 65 -5.20 -7.55 -15.13
CA ALA A 65 -6.31 -6.61 -15.32
C ALA A 65 -5.84 -5.15 -15.33
N TYR A 66 -4.91 -4.78 -14.44
CA TYR A 66 -4.28 -3.45 -14.47
C TYR A 66 -3.43 -3.26 -15.71
N ARG A 67 -2.67 -4.27 -16.14
CA ARG A 67 -1.94 -4.23 -17.40
C ARG A 67 -2.87 -3.96 -18.58
N PHE A 68 -4.02 -4.63 -18.64
CA PHE A 68 -5.03 -4.35 -19.66
C PHE A 68 -5.52 -2.90 -19.61
N ALA A 69 -5.78 -2.36 -18.42
CA ALA A 69 -6.12 -0.94 -18.25
C ALA A 69 -5.02 -0.02 -18.80
N GLU A 70 -3.74 -0.34 -18.60
CA GLU A 70 -2.62 0.40 -19.21
C GLU A 70 -2.63 0.29 -20.75
N ARG A 71 -2.90 -0.90 -21.29
CA ARG A 71 -2.95 -1.14 -22.74
C ARG A 71 -4.06 -0.34 -23.43
N ILE A 72 -5.11 0.03 -22.72
CA ILE A 72 -6.18 0.91 -23.21
C ILE A 72 -5.99 2.38 -22.80
N GLY A 73 -4.81 2.74 -22.28
CA GLY A 73 -4.38 4.13 -22.11
C GLY A 73 -4.41 4.68 -20.68
N CYS A 74 -4.72 3.86 -19.66
CA CYS A 74 -4.54 4.28 -18.28
C CYS A 74 -3.04 4.31 -17.91
N TYR A 75 -2.68 5.12 -16.93
CA TYR A 75 -1.35 5.12 -16.33
C TYR A 75 -1.46 5.21 -14.81
N PHE A 76 -0.69 4.40 -14.11
CA PHE A 76 -0.75 4.30 -12.65
C PHE A 76 0.53 4.84 -12.02
N ASN A 77 0.38 5.73 -11.04
CA ASN A 77 1.47 6.22 -10.22
C ASN A 77 1.05 6.30 -8.74
N LEU A 78 2.00 6.57 -7.84
CA LEU A 78 1.72 6.64 -6.39
C LEU A 78 0.78 7.77 -5.99
N ALA A 79 0.73 8.87 -6.75
CA ALA A 79 -0.16 10.01 -6.51
C ALA A 79 -1.58 9.79 -7.05
N GLY A 80 -1.80 8.80 -7.91
CA GLY A 80 -3.11 8.47 -8.45
C GLY A 80 -3.06 7.85 -9.85
N ASP A 81 -4.25 7.73 -10.43
CA ASP A 81 -4.44 7.21 -11.78
C ASP A 81 -4.55 8.37 -12.77
N VAL A 82 -3.95 8.21 -13.94
CA VAL A 82 -4.19 9.06 -15.11
C VAL A 82 -4.99 8.24 -16.11
N ILE A 83 -6.13 8.76 -16.55
CA ILE A 83 -7.00 8.11 -17.53
C ILE A 83 -7.02 8.92 -18.84
N PRO A 84 -7.33 8.29 -19.99
CA PRO A 84 -7.46 9.02 -21.25
C PRO A 84 -8.54 10.11 -21.19
N ASP A 85 -8.24 11.30 -21.72
CA ASP A 85 -9.22 12.37 -21.87
C ASP A 85 -10.33 12.00 -22.87
N GLN A 86 -9.96 11.26 -23.91
CA GLN A 86 -10.88 10.80 -24.93
C GLN A 86 -11.52 9.48 -24.53
N LYS A 87 -12.84 9.39 -24.68
CA LYS A 87 -13.57 8.14 -24.48
C LYS A 87 -13.09 7.10 -25.49
N LEU A 88 -12.89 5.88 -25.02
CA LEU A 88 -12.61 4.74 -25.88
C LEU A 88 -13.81 4.48 -26.81
N ALA A 89 -13.51 4.03 -28.03
CA ALA A 89 -14.55 3.63 -28.97
C ALA A 89 -15.37 2.45 -28.40
N TYR A 90 -16.66 2.43 -28.72
CA TYR A 90 -17.57 1.35 -28.35
C TYR A 90 -18.15 0.69 -29.61
N PRO A 91 -18.14 -0.65 -29.72
CA PRO A 91 -17.56 -1.60 -28.76
C PRO A 91 -16.03 -1.47 -28.67
N LEU A 92 -15.48 -1.82 -27.51
CA LEU A 92 -14.03 -1.83 -27.31
C LEU A 92 -13.40 -2.91 -28.18
N ASP A 93 -12.37 -2.56 -28.94
CA ASP A 93 -11.59 -3.54 -29.69
C ASP A 93 -10.75 -4.38 -28.73
N VAL A 94 -11.10 -5.66 -28.63
CA VAL A 94 -10.42 -6.66 -27.79
C VAL A 94 -9.53 -7.59 -28.59
N SER A 95 -9.20 -7.22 -29.84
CA SER A 95 -8.27 -7.94 -30.71
C SER A 95 -6.82 -7.48 -30.53
N GLY A 96 -5.87 -8.25 -31.07
CA GLY A 96 -4.46 -7.84 -31.13
C GLY A 96 -3.64 -7.95 -29.83
N PHE A 97 -4.20 -8.49 -28.75
CA PHE A 97 -3.44 -8.75 -27.52
C PHE A 97 -2.68 -10.07 -27.61
N ASP A 98 -1.35 -10.00 -27.53
CA ASP A 98 -0.47 -11.16 -27.42
C ASP A 98 0.70 -10.83 -26.48
N GLU A 99 0.42 -10.84 -25.17
CA GLU A 99 1.40 -10.56 -24.14
C GLU A 99 1.57 -11.76 -23.20
N LYS A 100 2.83 -12.12 -22.94
CA LYS A 100 3.24 -13.03 -21.86
C LYS A 100 4.31 -12.32 -21.05
N SER A 101 4.04 -12.08 -19.77
CA SER A 101 4.89 -11.24 -18.93
C SER A 101 5.18 -11.90 -17.60
N GLN A 102 6.43 -11.80 -17.14
CA GLN A 102 6.91 -12.25 -15.83
C GLN A 102 7.86 -11.17 -15.29
N PRO A 103 7.75 -10.77 -14.01
CA PRO A 103 8.65 -9.78 -13.43
C PRO A 103 10.09 -10.30 -13.37
N TRP A 104 11.07 -9.40 -13.47
CA TRP A 104 12.48 -9.74 -13.33
C TRP A 104 12.89 -10.03 -11.89
N PHE A 105 12.33 -9.28 -10.94
CA PHE A 105 12.60 -9.44 -9.50
C PHE A 105 11.41 -10.08 -8.80
N GLU A 106 11.65 -10.96 -7.83
CA GLU A 106 10.59 -11.53 -6.97
C GLU A 106 9.91 -10.44 -6.12
N LEU A 107 10.72 -9.55 -5.53
CA LEU A 107 10.28 -8.46 -4.66
C LEU A 107 10.46 -7.12 -5.37
N ARG A 108 9.40 -6.32 -5.41
CA ARG A 108 9.37 -4.99 -6.03
C ARG A 108 8.47 -4.13 -5.17
N GLY A 109 8.94 -3.00 -4.67
CA GLY A 109 8.14 -2.24 -3.72
C GLY A 109 8.77 -0.96 -3.24
N ASN A 110 8.07 -0.31 -2.32
CA ASN A 110 8.53 0.92 -1.69
C ASN A 110 8.83 0.68 -0.20
N LEU A 111 9.77 1.46 0.30
CA LEU A 111 10.11 1.56 1.72
C LEU A 111 9.99 3.05 2.08
N PRO A 112 8.78 3.57 2.33
CA PRO A 112 8.63 4.94 2.78
C PRO A 112 9.28 5.12 4.15
N PHE A 113 10.01 6.21 4.29
CA PHE A 113 10.80 6.49 5.48
C PHE A 113 9.95 7.16 6.57
N HIS A 114 9.86 6.54 7.75
CA HIS A 114 9.25 7.11 8.95
C HIS A 114 10.17 8.19 9.57
N ASN A 115 9.66 9.08 10.43
CA ASN A 115 10.31 10.26 11.05
C ASN A 115 10.17 11.63 10.32
N PHE A 116 9.54 11.68 9.14
CA PHE A 116 9.33 12.92 8.37
C PHE A 116 7.85 13.28 8.20
N LEU A 117 7.54 14.60 8.16
CA LEU A 117 6.17 15.09 7.93
C LEU A 117 5.63 14.72 6.53
N ALA A 118 6.53 14.50 5.56
CA ALA A 118 6.16 14.05 4.20
C ALA A 118 5.97 12.52 4.10
N GLY A 119 6.14 11.82 5.22
CA GLY A 119 6.18 10.36 5.28
C GLY A 119 4.93 9.72 5.89
N PRO A 120 4.98 8.40 6.08
CA PRO A 120 3.88 7.58 6.57
C PRO A 120 3.42 7.93 8.00
N ASP A 121 4.22 8.68 8.75
CA ASP A 121 3.88 9.22 10.08
C ASP A 121 2.63 10.12 10.07
N PHE A 122 2.33 10.74 8.93
CA PHE A 122 1.16 11.59 8.73
C PHE A 122 -0.03 10.87 8.11
N TRP A 123 0.16 9.63 7.64
CA TRP A 123 -0.86 8.92 6.89
C TRP A 123 -1.97 8.44 7.82
N SER A 124 -3.21 8.62 7.36
CA SER A 124 -4.38 7.92 7.89
C SER A 124 -4.44 6.48 7.36
N THR A 125 -5.36 5.66 7.89
CA THR A 125 -5.65 4.33 7.33
C THR A 125 -6.03 4.40 5.84
N ALA A 126 -6.73 5.46 5.43
CA ALA A 126 -7.14 5.65 4.04
C ALA A 126 -5.93 5.95 3.13
N ASP A 127 -4.99 6.76 3.61
CA ASP A 127 -3.76 7.09 2.87
C ASP A 127 -2.88 5.85 2.67
N TYR A 128 -2.70 5.04 3.72
CA TYR A 128 -2.03 3.74 3.59
C TYR A 128 -2.70 2.84 2.55
N LYS A 129 -4.03 2.70 2.60
CA LYS A 129 -4.77 1.89 1.62
C LYS A 129 -4.64 2.44 0.20
N SER A 130 -4.67 3.76 0.03
CA SER A 130 -4.45 4.42 -1.25
C SER A 130 -3.06 4.09 -1.80
N PHE A 131 -2.01 4.32 -1.00
CA PHE A 131 -0.62 4.06 -1.39
C PHE A 131 -0.38 2.58 -1.74
N LEU A 132 -0.89 1.65 -0.93
CA LEU A 132 -0.80 0.21 -1.19
C LEU A 132 -1.56 -0.20 -2.48
N THR A 133 -2.73 0.40 -2.72
CA THR A 133 -3.51 0.15 -3.95
C THR A 133 -2.75 0.62 -5.19
N GLN A 134 -2.19 1.84 -5.16
CA GLN A 134 -1.44 2.38 -6.28
C GLN A 134 -0.20 1.54 -6.60
N GLN A 135 0.52 1.07 -5.58
CA GLN A 135 1.64 0.15 -5.77
C GLN A 135 1.24 -1.16 -6.47
N ALA A 136 0.11 -1.76 -6.06
CA ALA A 136 -0.39 -2.98 -6.70
C ALA A 136 -0.75 -2.76 -8.17
N LYS A 137 -1.36 -1.61 -8.50
CA LYS A 137 -1.63 -1.20 -9.89
C LYS A 137 -0.36 -1.09 -10.73
N MET A 138 0.74 -0.65 -10.12
CA MET A 138 2.07 -0.55 -10.75
C MET A 138 2.81 -1.91 -10.81
N GLY A 139 2.20 -3.03 -10.39
CA GLY A 139 2.83 -4.35 -10.39
C GLY A 139 3.84 -4.59 -9.25
N LEU A 140 3.84 -3.73 -8.24
CA LEU A 140 4.64 -3.87 -7.02
C LEU A 140 3.94 -4.80 -6.02
N ASN A 141 4.73 -5.52 -5.22
CA ASN A 141 4.26 -6.55 -4.29
C ASN A 141 4.98 -6.53 -2.93
N PHE A 142 5.66 -5.42 -2.59
CA PHE A 142 6.37 -5.28 -1.33
C PHE A 142 6.14 -3.88 -0.73
N PHE A 143 5.97 -3.83 0.59
CA PHE A 143 5.89 -2.61 1.37
C PHE A 143 6.73 -2.77 2.64
N GLY A 144 7.81 -2.00 2.72
CA GLY A 144 8.69 -1.98 3.88
C GLY A 144 8.40 -0.79 4.78
N MET A 145 8.42 -1.01 6.09
CA MET A 145 8.44 0.05 7.09
C MET A 145 9.77 0.04 7.83
N HIS A 146 10.29 1.23 8.04
CA HIS A 146 11.41 1.49 8.93
C HIS A 146 10.91 1.67 10.37
N HIS A 147 11.69 1.24 11.37
CA HIS A 147 11.39 1.38 12.80
C HIS A 147 12.58 1.90 13.65
N TYR A 148 12.35 2.94 14.45
CA TYR A 148 13.22 3.41 15.55
C TYR A 148 12.73 2.86 16.92
N PRO A 149 13.41 1.85 17.51
CA PRO A 149 12.97 1.18 18.74
C PRO A 149 13.23 1.95 20.03
N GLU A 150 14.35 2.65 20.08
CA GLU A 150 14.79 3.55 21.13
C GLU A 150 15.88 4.43 20.51
N ARG A 151 16.20 5.59 21.11
CA ARG A 151 17.27 6.50 20.69
C ARG A 151 18.45 5.75 20.03
N GLY A 152 18.50 5.77 18.69
CA GLY A 152 19.56 5.10 17.93
C GLY A 152 20.95 5.62 18.31
N GLU A 153 22.01 4.92 17.88
CA GLU A 153 23.46 5.25 17.99
C GLU A 153 23.80 6.64 18.56
N PRO A 154 24.74 6.75 19.51
CA PRO A 154 24.69 7.39 20.84
C PRO A 154 24.23 8.85 20.93
N SER A 155 23.89 9.48 19.81
CA SER A 155 23.35 10.82 19.67
C SER A 155 21.96 10.89 19.01
N SER A 156 21.43 9.80 18.43
CA SER A 156 20.08 9.85 17.84
C SER A 156 19.05 9.99 18.93
N THR A 157 18.10 10.87 18.70
CA THR A 157 17.02 11.14 19.62
C THR A 157 15.67 10.67 19.04
N GLU A 158 15.69 9.86 17.99
CA GLU A 158 14.48 9.36 17.33
C GLU A 158 13.89 8.14 18.06
N GLY A 159 12.56 8.01 17.96
CA GLY A 159 11.80 6.96 18.63
C GLY A 159 11.57 7.20 20.14
N PRO A 160 10.95 6.25 20.84
CA PRO A 160 10.41 5.01 20.30
C PRO A 160 9.16 5.26 19.42
N GLU A 161 9.05 4.56 18.29
CA GLU A 161 7.91 4.72 17.38
C GLU A 161 6.74 3.76 17.73
N PRO A 162 5.48 4.21 17.59
CA PRO A 162 4.30 3.50 18.11
C PRO A 162 3.92 2.20 17.40
N HIS A 163 4.53 1.90 16.24
CA HIS A 163 4.20 0.70 15.45
C HIS A 163 4.96 -0.56 15.89
N VAL A 164 5.90 -0.43 16.83
CA VAL A 164 6.41 -1.55 17.63
C VAL A 164 6.29 -1.20 19.09
N TRP A 165 5.57 -2.03 19.81
CA TRP A 165 5.53 -1.95 21.26
C TRP A 165 6.55 -2.94 21.86
N ILE A 166 7.35 -2.43 22.80
CA ILE A 166 8.36 -3.19 23.53
C ILE A 166 7.95 -3.19 25.01
N GLY A 167 7.53 -4.35 25.53
CA GLY A 167 7.14 -4.46 26.94
C GLY A 167 6.92 -5.91 27.38
N HIS A 168 6.35 -6.09 28.58
CA HIS A 168 6.14 -7.42 29.15
C HIS A 168 4.78 -7.98 28.76
N LYS A 169 4.71 -9.30 28.53
CA LYS A 169 3.45 -10.02 28.20
C LYS A 169 2.27 -9.69 29.13
N ARG A 170 2.51 -9.41 30.41
CA ARG A 170 1.47 -9.06 31.40
C ARG A 170 0.77 -7.72 31.11
N ASP A 171 1.39 -6.87 30.31
CA ASP A 171 0.92 -5.52 30.02
C ASP A 171 0.11 -5.46 28.70
N VAL A 172 -0.24 -6.62 28.14
CA VAL A 172 -1.09 -6.78 26.96
C VAL A 172 -2.41 -7.45 27.38
N ASN A 173 -3.53 -6.83 27.02
CA ASN A 173 -4.87 -7.36 27.24
C ASN A 173 -5.15 -8.60 26.37
N GLY A 174 -6.22 -9.33 26.69
CA GLY A 174 -6.59 -10.53 25.92
C GLY A 174 -6.94 -10.28 24.45
N ASP A 175 -7.26 -9.04 24.07
CA ASP A 175 -7.53 -8.61 22.70
C ASP A 175 -6.28 -8.10 21.95
N GLY A 176 -5.11 -8.13 22.59
CA GLY A 176 -3.86 -7.66 22.02
C GLY A 176 -3.57 -6.17 22.23
N THR A 177 -4.47 -5.41 22.86
CA THR A 177 -4.22 -4.00 23.18
C THR A 177 -3.25 -3.85 24.37
N VAL A 178 -2.39 -2.84 24.31
CA VAL A 178 -1.47 -2.48 25.41
C VAL A 178 -2.24 -1.77 26.51
N THR A 179 -2.00 -2.18 27.75
CA THR A 179 -2.57 -1.58 28.96
C THR A 179 -1.96 -0.21 29.25
N GLU A 180 -2.67 0.62 30.02
CA GLU A 180 -2.13 1.92 30.47
C GLU A 180 -0.81 1.81 31.24
N GLY A 181 -0.65 0.74 32.03
CA GLY A 181 0.56 0.49 32.82
C GLY A 181 1.78 0.06 32.00
N GLY A 182 1.57 -0.51 30.80
CA GLY A 182 2.63 -0.91 29.87
C GLY A 182 2.94 0.11 28.78
N ALA A 183 2.22 1.23 28.75
CA ALA A 183 2.37 2.25 27.73
C ALA A 183 3.41 3.29 28.12
N TYR A 184 4.18 3.75 27.13
CA TYR A 184 5.16 4.81 27.25
C TYR A 184 4.97 5.85 26.14
N ALA A 185 5.63 7.00 26.26
CA ALA A 185 5.54 8.03 25.23
C ALA A 185 6.23 7.55 23.95
N THR A 186 5.50 7.54 22.85
CA THR A 186 5.98 7.18 21.52
C THR A 186 5.82 8.34 20.56
N TYR A 187 6.63 8.37 19.50
CA TYR A 187 6.72 9.51 18.60
C TYR A 187 6.64 9.04 17.14
N TRP A 188 5.70 9.63 16.42
CA TRP A 188 5.76 9.78 14.98
C TRP A 188 5.92 11.28 14.69
N ALA A 189 6.39 11.61 13.48
CA ALA A 189 6.44 12.98 13.02
C ALA A 189 5.06 13.64 13.20
N SER A 190 5.06 14.86 13.75
CA SER A 190 3.87 15.68 14.01
C SER A 190 4.31 17.14 14.17
N THR A 191 3.40 18.11 14.02
CA THR A 191 3.74 19.54 14.18
C THR A 191 3.93 19.97 15.64
N PHE A 192 3.62 19.09 16.60
CA PHE A 192 3.80 19.34 18.04
C PHE A 192 4.87 18.43 18.66
N ARG A 193 5.70 17.75 17.85
CA ARG A 193 6.79 16.92 18.36
C ARG A 193 7.90 17.77 19.00
N PRO A 194 8.52 17.30 20.09
CA PRO A 194 9.59 18.03 20.76
C PRO A 194 10.86 18.09 19.89
N ALA A 195 11.72 19.10 20.13
CA ALA A 195 13.04 19.20 19.48
C ALA A 195 13.88 17.93 19.67
N GLN A 196 13.69 17.28 20.82
CA GLN A 196 14.39 16.05 21.19
C GLN A 196 13.90 14.83 20.41
N ASN A 197 12.86 14.88 19.58
CA ASN A 197 12.42 13.74 18.75
C ASN A 197 12.13 14.22 17.32
N SER A 198 13.01 15.08 16.81
CA SER A 198 12.88 15.67 15.48
C SER A 198 14.25 15.98 14.91
N TRP A 199 14.67 15.22 13.91
CA TRP A 199 15.83 15.56 13.08
C TRP A 199 15.73 16.96 12.46
N SER A 200 14.51 17.45 12.21
CA SER A 200 14.25 18.75 11.59
C SER A 200 14.01 19.91 12.58
N GLY A 201 14.18 19.70 13.89
CA GLY A 201 13.87 20.70 14.92
C GLY A 201 12.37 20.82 15.27
N THR A 202 12.01 21.73 16.18
CA THR A 202 10.61 21.93 16.59
C THR A 202 9.80 22.60 15.47
N PRO A 203 8.67 22.03 15.04
CA PRO A 203 7.83 22.64 14.02
C PRO A 203 7.27 23.99 14.50
N LEU A 204 7.10 24.94 13.57
CA LEU A 204 6.49 26.24 13.84
C LEU A 204 4.97 26.15 13.66
N LYS A 205 4.22 26.83 14.54
CA LYS A 205 2.77 27.01 14.44
C LYS A 205 2.41 27.77 13.15
N THR A 206 1.34 27.39 12.47
CA THR A 206 0.88 28.08 11.25
C THR A 206 0.47 29.52 11.58
N THR A 207 -0.08 29.77 12.78
CA THR A 207 -0.32 31.12 13.33
C THR A 207 0.93 31.94 13.58
N GLY A 208 2.11 31.30 13.59
CA GLY A 208 3.40 31.98 13.73
C GLY A 208 3.96 32.51 12.41
N PHE A 209 3.41 32.09 11.26
CA PHE A 209 3.84 32.57 9.96
C PHE A 209 3.12 33.88 9.60
N THR A 210 3.81 34.78 8.91
CA THR A 210 3.23 36.03 8.43
C THR A 210 2.42 35.82 7.14
N ASN A 211 1.70 36.86 6.70
CA ASN A 211 0.97 36.89 5.42
C ASN A 211 -0.20 35.88 5.29
N GLY A 212 -0.88 35.56 6.39
CA GLY A 212 -2.18 34.86 6.37
C GLY A 212 -2.10 33.34 6.21
N ALA A 213 -0.94 32.73 6.49
CA ALA A 213 -0.79 31.26 6.45
C ALA A 213 -1.76 30.54 7.39
N ASP A 214 -2.11 31.16 8.52
CA ASP A 214 -3.13 30.70 9.47
C ASP A 214 -4.53 30.60 8.88
N THR A 215 -4.81 31.30 7.78
CA THR A 215 -6.10 31.20 7.08
C THR A 215 -6.17 30.01 6.11
N LEU A 216 -5.02 29.40 5.77
CA LEU A 216 -4.95 28.24 4.87
C LEU A 216 -5.12 26.91 5.62
N PHE A 217 -4.90 26.89 6.93
CA PHE A 217 -4.94 25.67 7.74
C PHE A 217 -5.91 25.83 8.91
N ALA A 218 -6.77 24.84 9.12
CA ALA A 218 -7.76 24.88 10.19
C ALA A 218 -7.15 24.75 11.59
N TYR A 219 -5.93 24.19 11.71
CA TYR A 219 -5.25 23.91 12.96
C TYR A 219 -3.73 24.14 12.83
N ASP A 220 -3.08 24.50 13.94
CA ASP A 220 -1.62 24.48 14.06
C ASP A 220 -1.10 23.04 14.18
N GLU A 221 -1.86 22.21 14.90
CA GLU A 221 -1.51 20.85 15.26
C GLU A 221 -1.95 19.86 14.17
N MET A 222 -0.99 19.09 13.63
CA MET A 222 -1.23 18.07 12.61
C MET A 222 -0.33 16.85 12.86
N ALA A 223 -0.92 15.67 12.75
CA ALA A 223 -0.29 14.35 12.82
C ALA A 223 -1.24 13.33 12.16
N SER A 224 -0.84 12.05 12.10
CA SER A 224 -1.79 10.97 11.83
C SER A 224 -2.92 10.95 12.87
N ASP A 225 -4.14 10.62 12.43
CA ASP A 225 -5.33 10.47 13.29
C ASP A 225 -5.11 9.48 14.45
N ALA A 226 -4.20 8.51 14.27
CA ALA A 226 -3.84 7.54 15.30
C ALA A 226 -3.07 8.18 16.47
N VAL A 227 -2.32 9.26 16.20
CA VAL A 227 -1.57 10.04 17.19
C VAL A 227 -2.44 11.14 17.81
N GLY A 228 -3.24 11.82 16.98
CA GLY A 228 -4.13 12.92 17.40
C GLY A 228 -3.48 14.31 17.32
N LEU A 229 -4.06 15.29 18.01
CA LEU A 229 -3.70 16.71 17.88
C LEU A 229 -2.78 17.25 18.98
N LYS A 230 -2.21 16.39 19.82
CA LYS A 230 -1.28 16.78 20.88
C LYS A 230 -0.38 15.62 21.29
N GLN A 231 0.71 15.94 21.97
CA GLN A 231 1.56 14.92 22.58
C GLN A 231 0.79 14.17 23.70
N PRO A 232 0.80 12.82 23.71
CA PRO A 232 0.15 12.05 24.77
C PRO A 232 0.87 12.25 26.10
N SER A 233 0.11 12.63 27.14
CA SER A 233 0.65 13.02 28.46
C SER A 233 0.27 12.03 29.56
N THR A 234 -0.94 11.47 29.51
CA THR A 234 -1.44 10.50 30.49
C THR A 234 -1.14 9.06 30.06
N PRO A 235 -1.11 8.09 31.00
CA PRO A 235 -1.00 6.66 30.67
C PRO A 235 -2.06 6.19 29.66
N ALA A 236 -3.32 6.62 29.85
CA ALA A 236 -4.42 6.34 28.94
C ALA A 236 -4.17 6.87 27.51
N GLU A 237 -3.70 8.11 27.38
CA GLU A 237 -3.37 8.70 26.07
C GLU A 237 -2.22 7.96 25.39
N LYS A 238 -1.18 7.57 26.12
CA LYS A 238 -0.03 6.82 25.58
C LYS A 238 -0.47 5.43 25.07
N ALA A 239 -1.27 4.71 25.85
CA ALA A 239 -1.82 3.43 25.43
C ALA A 239 -2.71 3.60 24.18
N ALA A 240 -3.53 4.65 24.14
CA ALA A 240 -4.40 4.92 23.01
C ALA A 240 -3.63 5.12 21.70
N VAL A 241 -2.50 5.83 21.71
CA VAL A 241 -1.67 6.03 20.50
C VAL A 241 -1.14 4.68 19.97
N ILE A 242 -0.51 3.87 20.82
CA ILE A 242 0.03 2.56 20.44
C ILE A 242 -1.08 1.67 19.87
N ASN A 243 -2.23 1.60 20.56
CA ASN A 243 -3.35 0.74 20.16
C ASN A 243 -4.01 1.21 18.86
N LYS A 244 -4.18 2.52 18.66
CA LYS A 244 -4.71 3.09 17.42
C LYS A 244 -3.79 2.85 16.23
N VAL A 245 -2.49 2.99 16.42
CA VAL A 245 -1.49 2.66 15.38
C VAL A 245 -1.55 1.17 15.03
N GLY A 246 -1.67 0.30 16.04
CA GLY A 246 -1.89 -1.13 15.82
C GLY A 246 -3.14 -1.43 14.97
N CYS A 247 -4.27 -0.78 15.27
CA CYS A 247 -5.50 -0.92 14.49
C CYS A 247 -5.35 -0.40 13.05
N LEU A 248 -4.73 0.77 12.89
CA LEU A 248 -4.47 1.37 11.59
C LEU A 248 -3.63 0.44 10.70
N LEU A 249 -2.54 -0.12 11.24
CA LEU A 249 -1.66 -1.02 10.50
C LEU A 249 -2.30 -2.39 10.26
N HIS A 250 -3.10 -2.90 11.20
CA HIS A 250 -3.89 -4.10 10.99
C HIS A 250 -4.80 -3.97 9.75
N ASP A 251 -5.52 -2.85 9.65
CA ASP A 251 -6.41 -2.57 8.52
C ASP A 251 -5.65 -2.38 7.21
N ALA A 252 -4.54 -1.64 7.24
CA ALA A 252 -3.68 -1.41 6.09
C ALA A 252 -3.06 -2.71 5.58
N PHE A 253 -2.52 -3.55 6.46
CA PHE A 253 -1.86 -4.81 6.10
C PHE A 253 -2.85 -5.89 5.69
N THR A 254 -4.07 -5.88 6.25
CA THR A 254 -5.16 -6.72 5.75
C THR A 254 -5.51 -6.37 4.31
N HIS A 255 -5.51 -5.08 3.97
CA HIS A 255 -5.68 -4.61 2.59
C HIS A 255 -4.49 -5.02 1.70
N ALA A 256 -3.25 -4.79 2.16
CA ALA A 256 -2.02 -5.19 1.47
C ALA A 256 -2.02 -6.69 1.10
N LYS A 257 -2.40 -7.55 2.06
CA LYS A 257 -2.48 -9.00 1.87
C LYS A 257 -3.45 -9.40 0.76
N ARG A 258 -4.61 -8.73 0.65
CA ARG A 258 -5.59 -8.97 -0.42
C ARG A 258 -5.04 -8.61 -1.80
N LEU A 259 -4.12 -7.65 -1.86
CA LEU A 259 -3.43 -7.21 -3.07
C LEU A 259 -2.15 -8.03 -3.38
N GLY A 260 -1.82 -9.03 -2.55
CA GLY A 260 -0.59 -9.81 -2.70
C GLY A 260 0.69 -9.05 -2.33
N ILE A 261 0.57 -7.97 -1.56
CA ILE A 261 1.71 -7.18 -1.08
C ILE A 261 2.26 -7.82 0.19
N LYS A 262 3.55 -8.16 0.17
CA LYS A 262 4.32 -8.57 1.35
C LYS A 262 4.67 -7.33 2.18
N THR A 263 4.37 -7.36 3.47
CA THR A 263 4.68 -6.26 4.40
C THR A 263 5.81 -6.68 5.34
N THR A 264 6.82 -5.84 5.49
CA THR A 264 7.93 -6.10 6.41
C THR A 264 8.18 -4.87 7.27
N LEU A 265 8.53 -5.10 8.52
CA LEU A 265 9.08 -4.09 9.40
C LEU A 265 10.56 -4.38 9.63
N GLY A 266 11.41 -3.38 9.41
CA GLY A 266 12.84 -3.47 9.66
C GLY A 266 13.28 -2.34 10.57
N THR A 267 14.15 -2.64 11.54
CA THR A 267 14.90 -1.63 12.27
C THR A 267 16.04 -1.12 11.40
N GLU A 268 16.35 0.18 11.43
CA GLU A 268 17.69 0.63 11.02
C GLU A 268 18.71 -0.01 11.97
N SER A 269 19.32 -1.11 11.50
CA SER A 269 20.60 -1.58 12.02
C SER A 269 21.67 -0.96 11.12
N PRO A 270 22.79 -0.45 11.69
CA PRO A 270 23.92 0.03 10.88
C PRO A 270 24.42 -1.04 9.89
#